data_AF-A0A7J2LKB6-F1
#
_entry.id   AF-A0A7J2LKB6-F1
#
_cell.length_a   1.000
_cell.length_b   1.000
_cell.length_c   1.000
_cell.angle_alpha   90.00
_cell.angle_beta   90.00
_cell.angle_gamma   90.00
#
_symmetry.space_group_name_H-M   'P 1'
#
loop_
_entity.id
_entity.type
_entity.pdbx_description
1 polymer ?
#
loop_
_entity_poly.entity_id
_entity_poly.type
_entity_poly.pdbx_seq_one_letter_code
_entity_poly.pdbx_strand_id
1 'polypeptide(L)' 'AEMTEGYVGADIEALCREAAMIALRENIESKEVKMKHFKEAMKKIGPSVTKDIEKLYEEFAKQCRAARAKQMKEEISYMG' A
#
# COMPACT_ATOMS: atom_id res chain seq x y z
N ALA A 1 7.61 -11.05 5.31
CA ALA A 1 7.31 -9.65 5.69
C ALA A 1 6.03 -9.62 6.53
N GLU A 2 6.02 -10.33 7.66
CA GLU A 2 4.79 -10.59 8.42
C GLU A 2 4.29 -9.38 9.22
N MET A 3 5.19 -8.44 9.55
CA MET A 3 4.86 -7.24 10.34
C MET A 3 4.34 -6.07 9.50
N THR A 4 4.33 -6.19 8.18
CA THR A 4 3.99 -5.09 7.25
C THR A 4 2.79 -5.44 6.37
N GLU A 5 1.89 -6.29 6.87
CA GLU A 5 0.63 -6.57 6.18
C GLU A 5 -0.20 -5.28 6.07
N GLY A 6 -0.74 -5.01 4.88
CA GLY A 6 -1.49 -3.78 4.57
C GLY A 6 -0.64 -2.56 4.22
N TYR A 7 0.69 -2.63 4.31
CA TYR A 7 1.55 -1.53 3.88
C TYR A 7 1.61 -1.47 2.36
N VAL A 8 1.47 -0.27 1.80
CA VAL A 8 1.77 -0.03 0.38
C VAL A 8 3.21 0.43 0.20
N GLY A 9 3.66 0.54 -1.06
CA GLY A 9 5.05 0.91 -1.37
C GLY A 9 5.51 2.22 -0.71
N ALA A 10 4.63 3.22 -0.66
CA ALA A 10 4.92 4.49 0.03
C ALA A 10 5.11 4.32 1.53
N ASP A 11 4.34 3.46 2.18
CA ASP A 11 4.47 3.18 3.62
C ASP A 11 5.79 2.48 3.92
N ILE A 12 6.19 1.54 3.06
CA ILE A 12 7.48 0.83 3.19
C ILE A 12 8.65 1.80 3.02
N GLU A 13 8.57 2.72 2.05
CA GLU A 13 9.59 3.76 1.86
C GLU A 13 9.70 4.66 3.09
N ALA A 14 8.57 5.16 3.59
CA ALA A 14 8.52 5.97 4.81
C ALA A 14 9.06 5.21 6.04
N LEU A 15 8.74 3.92 6.17
CA LEU A 15 9.20 3.07 7.26
C LEU A 15 10.72 2.89 7.23
N CYS A 16 11.29 2.59 6.06
CA CYS A 16 12.74 2.47 5.88
C CYS A 16 13.46 3.78 6.18
N ARG A 17 12.91 4.90 5.72
CA ARG A 17 13.44 6.24 5.98
C ARG A 17 13.45 6.57 7.47
N GLU A 18 12.34 6.37 8.18
CA GLU A 18 12.28 6.65 9.61
C GLU A 18 13.19 5.70 10.42
N ALA A 19 13.30 4.43 10.04
CA ALA A 19 14.23 3.50 10.68
C ALA A 19 15.71 3.94 10.51
N ALA A 20 16.08 4.43 9.33
CA ALA A 20 17.41 5.01 9.09
C ALA A 20 17.65 6.28 9.92
N MET A 21 16.66 7.17 10.00
CA MET A 21 16.74 8.38 10.83
C MET A 21 16.86 8.05 12.32
N ILE A 22 16.15 7.04 12.81
CA ILE A 22 16.27 6.56 14.19
C ILE A 22 17.67 6.02 14.45
N ALA A 23 18.24 5.24 13.51
CA ALA A 23 19.61 4.74 13.62
C ALA A 23 20.63 5.88 13.76
N LEU A 24 20.51 6.92 12.91
CA LEU A 24 21.41 8.08 12.90
C LEU A 24 21.25 8.95 14.15
N ARG A 25 20.02 9.10 14.66
CA ARG A 25 19.76 9.82 15.93
C ARG A 25 20.34 9.07 17.13
N GLU A 26 20.38 7.74 17.11
CA GLU A 26 21.02 6.94 18.16
C GLU A 26 22.55 7.04 18.10
N ASN A 27 23.13 6.94 16.91
CA ASN A 27 24.56 7.13 16.67
C ASN A 27 24.79 7.67 15.25
N ILE A 28 25.37 8.87 15.16
CA ILE A 28 25.63 9.54 13.88
C ILE A 28 26.62 8.79 12.98
N GLU A 29 27.50 7.97 13.57
CA GLU A 29 28.45 7.13 12.83
C GLU A 29 27.88 5.74 12.49
N SER A 30 26.60 5.49 12.78
CA SER A 30 25.97 4.20 12.48
C SER A 30 25.98 3.92 10.98
N LYS A 31 26.51 2.76 10.61
CA LYS A 31 26.53 2.27 9.22
C LYS A 31 25.41 1.27 8.92
N GLU A 32 24.64 0.89 9.94
CA GLU A 32 23.67 -0.19 9.84
C GLU A 32 22.33 0.19 10.49
N VAL A 33 21.25 -0.23 9.83
CA VAL A 33 19.91 -0.19 10.41
C VAL A 33 19.57 -1.57 10.96
N LYS A 34 19.32 -1.64 12.27
CA LYS A 34 18.98 -2.88 12.98
C LYS A 34 17.47 -2.98 13.16
N MET A 35 16.97 -4.19 13.40
CA MET A 35 15.54 -4.45 13.59
C MET A 35 14.90 -3.63 14.71
N LYS A 36 15.67 -3.23 15.74
CA LYS A 36 15.18 -2.32 16.79
C LYS A 36 14.75 -0.96 16.24
N HIS A 37 15.41 -0.43 15.21
CA HIS A 37 15.05 0.85 14.60
C HIS A 37 13.77 0.70 13.79
N PHE A 38 13.58 -0.43 13.11
CA PHE A 38 12.31 -0.73 12.42
C PHE A 38 11.15 -0.87 13.40
N LYS A 39 11.34 -1.59 14.51
CA LYS A 39 10.32 -1.70 15.58
C LYS A 39 9.92 -0.32 16.14
N GLU A 40 10.89 0.58 16.27
CA GLU A 40 10.61 1.94 16.73
C GLU A 40 9.92 2.78 15.64
N ALA A 41 10.34 2.65 14.38
CA ALA A 41 9.71 3.33 13.24
C ALA A 41 8.24 2.89 13.05
N MET A 42 7.92 1.61 13.23
CA MET A 42 6.55 1.07 13.12
C MET A 42 5.57 1.68 14.12
N LYS A 43 6.05 2.25 15.24
CA LYS A 43 5.18 2.99 16.17
C LYS A 43 4.65 4.30 15.57
N LYS A 44 5.33 4.82 14.55
CA LYS A 44 5.00 6.10 13.88
C LYS A 44 4.45 5.89 12.47
N ILE A 45 4.96 4.89 11.77
CA ILE A 45 4.62 4.60 10.37
C ILE A 45 3.73 3.36 10.33
N GLY A 46 2.43 3.58 10.12
CA GLY A 46 1.43 2.54 9.87
C GLY A 46 1.08 2.42 8.39
N PRO A 47 0.26 1.42 8.00
CA PRO A 47 -0.29 1.33 6.65
C PRO A 47 -1.19 2.54 6.36
N SER A 48 -1.01 3.19 5.22
CA SER A 48 -1.81 4.35 4.83
C SER A 48 -3.13 3.97 4.16
N VAL A 49 -3.18 2.79 3.55
CA VAL A 49 -4.38 2.28 2.90
C VAL A 49 -5.13 1.38 3.88
N THR A 50 -6.39 1.75 4.14
CA THR A 50 -7.29 0.93 4.95
C THR A 50 -8.00 -0.10 4.08
N LYS A 51 -8.44 -1.21 4.70
CA LYS A 51 -9.25 -2.25 4.05
C LYS A 51 -10.52 -1.71 3.39
N ASP A 52 -11.05 -0.59 3.88
CA ASP A 52 -12.24 0.05 3.31
C ASP A 52 -11.94 0.71 1.97
N ILE A 53 -10.77 1.34 1.83
CA ILE A 53 -10.31 1.90 0.56
C ILE A 53 -10.01 0.78 -0.44
N GLU A 54 -9.42 -0.33 -0.01
CA GLU A 54 -9.21 -1.50 -0.86
C GLU A 54 -10.53 -2.03 -1.41
N LYS A 55 -11.53 -2.24 -0.55
CA LYS A 55 -12.87 -2.69 -0.95
C LYS A 55 -13.54 -1.72 -1.92
N LEU A 56 -13.45 -0.42 -1.65
CA LEU A 56 -14.00 0.61 -2.53
C LEU A 56 -13.42 0.48 -3.95
N TYR A 57 -12.10 0.33 -4.08
CA TYR A 57 -11.47 0.14 -5.38
C TYR A 57 -11.86 -1.17 -6.06
N GLU A 58 -11.99 -2.27 -5.30
CA GLU A 58 -12.47 -3.54 -5.85
C GLU A 58 -13.89 -3.45 -6.41
N GLU A 59 -14.80 -2.82 -5.65
CA GLU A 59 -16.18 -2.61 -6.05
C GLU A 59 -16.27 -1.73 -7.29
N PHE A 60 -15.52 -0.62 -7.30
CA PHE A 60 -15.42 0.24 -8.46
C PHE A 60 -14.93 -0.52 -9.70
N ALA A 61 -13.86 -1.31 -9.57
CA ALA A 61 -13.34 -2.11 -10.68
C ALA A 61 -14.34 -3.18 -11.16
N LYS A 62 -15.14 -3.78 -10.26
CA LYS A 62 -16.22 -4.70 -10.63
C LYS A 62 -17.32 -3.98 -11.42
N GLN A 63 -17.74 -2.80 -10.98
CA GLN A 63 -18.75 -1.99 -11.66
C GLN A 63 -18.28 -1.58 -13.07
N CYS A 64 -17.04 -1.08 -13.22
CA CYS A 64 -16.50 -0.72 -14.53
C CYS A 64 -16.45 -1.92 -15.50
N ARG A 65 -16.05 -3.09 -15.01
CA ARG A 65 -16.04 -4.32 -15.82
C ARG A 65 -17.44 -4.75 -16.26
N ALA A 66 -18.40 -4.70 -15.34
CA ALA A 66 -19.79 -5.05 -15.62
C ALA A 66 -20.43 -4.08 -16.64
N ALA A 67 -20.22 -2.77 -16.47
CA ALA A 67 -20.71 -1.75 -17.38
C ALA A 67 -20.16 -1.95 -18.80
N ARG A 68 -18.84 -2.20 -18.92
CA ARG A 68 -18.19 -2.47 -20.22
C ARG A 68 -18.71 -3.73 -20.89
N ALA A 69 -18.93 -4.81 -20.13
CA ALA A 69 -19.49 -6.05 -20.66
C ALA A 69 -20.94 -5.88 -21.14
N LYS A 70 -21.75 -5.07 -20.46
CA LYS A 70 -23.12 -4.76 -20.88
C LYS A 70 -23.14 -3.95 -22.18
N GLN A 71 -22.31 -2.90 -22.26
CA GLN A 71 -22.20 -2.05 -23.44
C GLN A 71 -21.77 -2.86 -24.68
N MET A 72 -20.79 -3.76 -24.53
CA MET A 72 -20.32 -4.62 -25.63
C MET A 72 -21.38 -5.63 -26.10
N LYS A 73 -22.22 -6.14 -25.20
CA LYS A 73 -23.37 -7.00 -25.57
C LYS A 73 -24.45 -6.23 -26.33
N GLU A 74 -24.74 -5.00 -25.91
CA GLU A 74 -25.67 -4.13 -26.61
C GLU A 74 -25.16 -3.81 -28.02
N GLU A 75 -23.90 -3.39 -28.19
CA GLU A 75 -23.29 -3.15 -29.51
C GLU A 75 -23.33 -4.36 -30.45
N ILE A 76 -22.97 -5.56 -29.96
CA ILE A 76 -23.04 -6.80 -30.76
C ILE A 76 -24.49 -7.10 -31.19
N SER A 77 -25.47 -6.84 -30.32
CA SER A 77 -26.89 -7.04 -30.62
C SER A 77 -27.43 -6.08 -31.68
N TYR A 78 -26.86 -4.90 -31.85
CA TYR A 78 -27.27 -3.93 -32.88
C TYR A 78 -26.61 -4.15 -34.23
N MET A 79 -25.56 -4.99 -34.30
CA MET A 79 -24.79 -5.27 -35.51
C MET A 79 -25.16 -6.60 -36.21
N GLY A 80 -26.05 -7.41 -35.64
CA GLY A 80 -26.56 -8.66 -36.21
C GLY A 80 -28.03 -8.55 -36.60
#